data_AF-A0A0C9SWF3-F1
#
_entry.id   AF-A0A0C9SWF3-F1
#
_cell.length_a   1.000
_cell.length_b   1.000
_cell.length_c   1.000
_cell.angle_alpha   90.00
_cell.angle_beta   90.00
_cell.angle_gamma   90.00
#
_symmetry.space_group_name_H-M   'P 1'
#
loop_
_entity.id
_entity.type
_entity.pdbx_description
1 polymer ?
#
loop_
_entity_poly.entity_id
_entity_poly.type
_entity_poly.pdbx_seq_one_letter_code
_entity_poly.pdbx_strand_id
1 'polypeptide(L)'
;MPSFYGGSDHIPHGLAASPPGTLTLPRITSFCFFISSALFSTEARIIPSPDALNKLRKREYCELYYFTDLGESSKLLSTNNDAPSFSVPLPSPKAKESIIKDEDLTWGQFTQAHPRMAAAMRECGWPEERAQTLIDFWMAIESSDWCHDGSSHSKRALLIYQGRVRKFWHSAVGMPSAFSLPKLNQKLLLKIRGQLINKSSTSESASVKQVC
;
A
#
# COMPACT_ATOMS: atom_id res chain seq x y z
N MET A 1 58.29 28.01 46.12
CA MET A 1 58.53 27.07 47.25
C MET A 1 57.51 27.37 48.34
N PRO A 2 56.99 26.39 49.12
CA PRO A 2 57.18 24.92 49.14
C PRO A 2 55.87 24.15 48.78
N SER A 3 55.84 23.06 48.01
CA SER A 3 56.12 21.63 48.30
C SER A 3 55.63 21.09 49.66
N PHE A 4 54.81 20.03 49.67
CA PHE A 4 54.99 18.78 50.47
C PHE A 4 53.93 17.75 49.98
N TYR A 5 54.37 16.63 49.39
CA TYR A 5 54.26 15.23 49.89
C TYR A 5 52.87 14.87 50.45
N GLY A 6 52.16 13.84 50.02
CA GLY A 6 52.59 12.49 49.64
C GLY A 6 51.92 11.51 50.62
N GLY A 7 51.19 10.50 50.11
CA GLY A 7 50.54 9.50 50.96
C GLY A 7 49.61 8.57 50.17
N SER A 8 50.19 7.50 49.62
CA SER A 8 49.46 6.25 49.35
C SER A 8 49.03 5.64 50.67
N ASP A 9 47.87 4.97 50.71
CA ASP A 9 47.83 3.53 50.98
C ASP A 9 46.40 2.95 51.03
N HIS A 10 46.36 1.69 50.62
CA HIS A 10 45.36 0.66 50.91
C HIS A 10 44.02 0.61 50.15
N ILE A 11 44.03 -0.25 49.13
CA ILE A 11 42.92 -1.16 48.82
C ILE A 11 42.88 -2.28 49.88
N PRO A 12 41.68 -2.71 50.30
CA PRO A 12 41.38 -4.13 50.20
C PRO A 12 40.04 -4.43 49.52
N HIS A 13 40.06 -5.60 48.91
CA HIS A 13 39.00 -6.27 48.16
C HIS A 13 37.67 -6.40 48.92
N GLY A 14 36.56 -6.18 48.20
CA GLY A 14 35.20 -6.47 48.67
C GLY A 14 34.29 -6.88 47.51
N LEU A 15 34.08 -8.20 47.40
CA LEU A 15 32.95 -8.95 46.85
C LEU A 15 31.87 -8.23 46.00
N ALA A 16 31.79 -8.70 44.75
CA ALA A 16 30.58 -9.07 43.99
C ALA A 16 29.19 -8.56 44.45
N ALA A 17 28.55 -7.78 43.58
CA ALA A 17 27.14 -7.97 43.20
C ALA A 17 26.84 -7.26 41.88
N SER A 18 26.41 -8.02 40.87
CA SER A 18 25.84 -7.52 39.62
C SER A 18 24.56 -6.68 39.86
N PRO A 19 24.21 -5.77 38.94
CA PRO A 19 23.21 -4.72 39.16
C PRO A 19 21.76 -5.20 39.00
N PRO A 20 20.79 -4.67 39.75
CA PRO A 20 19.38 -4.88 39.45
C PRO A 20 18.88 -3.84 38.41
N GLY A 21 18.61 -4.33 37.21
CA GLY A 21 17.45 -3.94 36.40
C GLY A 21 17.36 -2.49 35.92
N THR A 22 18.15 -2.12 34.92
CA THR A 22 17.80 -0.99 34.05
C THR A 22 16.63 -1.41 33.15
N LEU A 23 15.43 -0.90 33.44
CA LEU A 23 14.26 -0.99 32.57
C LEU A 23 14.56 -0.22 31.27
N THR A 24 15.03 -0.96 30.27
CA THR A 24 15.10 -0.49 28.89
C THR A 24 13.77 -0.82 28.22
N LEU A 25 13.04 0.24 27.88
CA LEU A 25 11.82 0.21 27.07
C LEU A 25 12.03 -0.63 25.79
N PRO A 26 11.03 -1.39 25.31
CA PRO A 26 11.16 -2.12 24.06
C PRO A 26 11.27 -1.13 22.90
N ARG A 27 12.50 -0.94 22.42
CA ARG A 27 12.77 -0.43 21.08
C ARG A 27 12.44 -1.55 20.09
N ILE A 28 11.49 -1.25 19.22
CA ILE A 28 11.42 -1.72 17.82
C ILE A 28 11.14 -3.22 17.65
N THR A 29 9.86 -3.55 17.53
CA THR A 29 9.38 -4.67 16.71
C THR A 29 8.23 -4.17 15.81
N SER A 30 8.50 -3.14 15.03
CA SER A 30 7.76 -2.88 13.78
C SER A 30 8.77 -3.01 12.63
N PHE A 31 9.21 -4.24 12.41
CA PHE A 31 10.07 -4.60 11.30
C PHE A 31 9.76 -6.06 10.93
N CYS A 32 9.64 -6.31 9.63
CA CYS A 32 9.50 -7.62 8.97
C CYS A 32 8.09 -8.24 8.90
N PHE A 33 7.15 -7.59 8.22
CA PHE A 33 6.25 -8.35 7.32
C PHE A 33 6.61 -8.21 5.84
N PHE A 34 7.67 -7.45 5.51
CA PHE A 34 8.11 -7.27 4.12
C PHE A 34 9.63 -7.35 3.93
N ILE A 35 10.30 -8.20 4.70
CA ILE A 35 11.48 -8.93 4.17
C ILE A 35 11.11 -10.41 4.21
N SER A 36 10.18 -10.78 3.34
CA SER A 36 10.11 -12.15 2.82
C SER A 36 9.94 -12.06 1.31
N SER A 37 10.85 -11.34 0.67
CA SER A 37 11.22 -11.55 -0.74
C SER A 37 12.04 -12.85 -0.91
N ALA A 38 11.86 -13.84 -0.03
CA ALA A 38 12.55 -15.12 -0.05
C ALA A 38 11.60 -16.33 0.04
N LEU A 39 10.31 -16.13 -0.20
CA LEU A 39 9.43 -17.16 -0.77
C LEU A 39 8.73 -16.55 -1.98
N PHE A 40 9.53 -16.29 -3.02
CA PHE A 40 9.01 -16.33 -4.38
C PHE A 40 8.45 -17.74 -4.56
N SER A 41 7.17 -17.92 -4.23
CA SER A 41 6.44 -19.12 -4.64
C SER A 41 6.64 -19.21 -6.14
N THR A 42 7.19 -20.33 -6.59
CA THR A 42 7.17 -20.74 -7.98
C THR A 42 5.71 -20.88 -8.42
N GLU A 43 5.07 -19.75 -8.69
CA GLU A 43 3.71 -19.69 -9.16
C GLU A 43 3.59 -18.43 -10.02
N ALA A 44 3.60 -18.65 -11.33
CA ALA A 44 3.42 -17.69 -12.42
C ALA A 44 4.10 -16.31 -12.28
N ARG A 45 5.01 -15.99 -13.20
CA ARG A 45 5.30 -14.58 -13.51
C ARG A 45 4.01 -13.97 -14.01
N ILE A 46 3.25 -13.33 -13.13
CA ILE A 46 1.97 -12.72 -13.48
C ILE A 46 2.28 -11.53 -14.37
N ILE A 47 1.89 -11.63 -15.64
CA ILE A 47 2.18 -10.64 -16.67
C ILE A 47 1.05 -9.61 -16.62
N PRO A 48 1.35 -8.33 -16.32
CA PRO A 48 0.32 -7.29 -16.36
C PRO A 48 -0.34 -7.25 -17.73
N SER A 49 -1.63 -6.90 -17.77
CA SER A 49 -2.37 -6.78 -19.03
C SER A 49 -1.58 -5.94 -20.08
N PRO A 50 -1.55 -6.34 -21.37
CA PRO A 50 -0.83 -5.59 -22.41
C PRO A 50 -1.19 -4.10 -22.49
N ASP A 51 -2.46 -3.75 -22.27
CA ASP A 51 -2.87 -2.33 -22.28
C ASP A 51 -2.32 -1.57 -21.08
N ALA A 52 -2.20 -2.20 -19.92
CA ALA A 52 -1.62 -1.59 -18.73
C ALA A 52 -0.13 -1.30 -18.96
N LEU A 53 0.58 -2.24 -19.57
CA LEU A 53 1.96 -2.03 -20.02
C LEU A 53 2.05 -0.92 -21.06
N ASN A 54 1.11 -0.84 -22.01
CA ASN A 54 1.07 0.23 -23.01
C ASN A 54 0.86 1.60 -22.35
N LYS A 55 -0.09 1.72 -21.40
CA LYS A 55 -0.31 2.94 -20.60
C LYS A 55 0.95 3.32 -19.83
N LEU A 56 1.60 2.36 -19.16
CA LEU A 56 2.84 2.59 -18.41
C LEU A 56 4.00 3.05 -19.31
N ARG A 57 4.16 2.47 -20.51
CA ARG A 57 5.17 2.91 -21.48
C ARG A 57 4.93 4.35 -21.94
N LYS A 58 3.67 4.71 -22.16
CA LYS A 58 3.24 6.08 -22.52
C LYS A 58 3.25 7.06 -21.34
N ARG A 59 3.57 6.61 -20.12
CA ARG A 59 3.49 7.41 -18.88
C ARG A 59 2.09 7.97 -18.63
N GLU A 60 1.07 7.23 -19.07
CA GLU A 60 -0.33 7.52 -18.82
C GLU A 60 -0.78 6.94 -17.47
N TYR A 61 -1.85 7.51 -16.91
CA TYR A 61 -2.42 7.02 -15.67
C TYR A 61 -2.98 5.61 -15.90
N CYS A 62 -2.49 4.65 -15.12
CA CYS A 62 -2.92 3.26 -15.17
C CYS A 62 -3.53 2.84 -13.84
N GLU A 63 -4.80 2.42 -13.87
CA GLU A 63 -5.53 1.91 -12.73
C GLU A 63 -4.83 0.68 -12.11
N LEU A 64 -4.84 0.59 -10.78
CA LEU A 64 -4.24 -0.55 -10.08
C LEU A 64 -4.99 -1.87 -10.38
N TYR A 65 -6.27 -1.78 -10.75
CA TYR A 65 -7.10 -2.95 -11.10
C TYR A 65 -6.45 -3.86 -12.15
N TYR A 66 -5.74 -3.32 -13.13
CA TYR A 66 -5.06 -4.11 -14.17
C TYR A 66 -3.93 -5.01 -13.66
N PHE A 67 -3.46 -4.77 -12.44
CA PHE A 67 -2.41 -5.55 -11.80
C PHE A 67 -2.98 -6.57 -10.81
N THR A 68 -4.31 -6.71 -10.74
CA THR A 68 -4.99 -7.76 -9.96
C THR A 68 -5.28 -8.99 -10.84
N ASP A 69 -5.48 -10.16 -10.23
CA ASP A 69 -5.79 -11.39 -10.98
C ASP A 69 -7.11 -11.28 -11.77
N LEU A 70 -8.06 -10.48 -11.29
CA LEU A 70 -9.33 -10.20 -11.99
C LEU A 70 -9.11 -9.29 -13.21
N GLY A 71 -8.19 -8.33 -13.11
CA GLY A 71 -7.83 -7.45 -14.22
C GLY A 71 -7.06 -8.16 -15.35
N GLU A 72 -6.48 -9.31 -15.07
CA GLU A 72 -5.78 -10.16 -16.06
C GLU A 72 -6.76 -11.11 -16.77
N SER A 73 -7.56 -11.85 -15.99
CA SER A 73 -8.51 -12.86 -16.50
C SER A 73 -9.64 -12.27 -17.35
N SER A 74 -10.09 -11.05 -17.03
CA SER A 74 -11.06 -10.26 -17.81
C SER A 74 -10.69 -10.10 -19.30
N LYS A 75 -9.39 -10.05 -19.62
CA LYS A 75 -8.93 -9.79 -21.00
C LYS A 75 -8.53 -11.01 -21.81
N LEU A 76 -8.11 -12.10 -21.17
CA LEU A 76 -7.88 -13.35 -21.89
C LEU A 76 -9.18 -13.87 -22.55
N LEU A 77 -10.33 -13.60 -21.94
CA LEU A 77 -11.64 -13.92 -22.51
C LEU A 77 -12.02 -13.05 -23.71
N SER A 78 -11.37 -11.90 -23.91
CA SER A 78 -11.71 -10.97 -25.01
C SER A 78 -10.86 -11.16 -26.28
N THR A 79 -9.85 -12.05 -26.28
CA THR A 79 -8.87 -12.18 -27.38
C THR A 79 -8.86 -13.56 -28.07
N ASN A 80 -9.84 -14.43 -27.81
CA ASN A 80 -9.91 -15.74 -28.49
C ASN A 80 -11.11 -15.82 -29.43
N ASN A 81 -10.96 -15.29 -30.64
CA ASN A 81 -11.66 -15.80 -31.81
C ASN A 81 -10.59 -16.26 -32.79
N ASP A 82 -10.14 -17.52 -32.66
CA ASP A 82 -9.65 -18.38 -33.75
C ASP A 82 -9.36 -19.81 -33.22
N ALA A 83 -10.46 -20.56 -32.99
CA ALA A 83 -10.63 -22.03 -33.04
C ALA A 83 -9.78 -22.99 -32.13
N PRO A 84 -10.11 -24.30 -32.04
CA PRO A 84 -11.13 -24.81 -31.12
C PRO A 84 -10.59 -25.88 -30.15
N SER A 85 -10.94 -25.80 -28.86
CA SER A 85 -10.89 -26.97 -27.98
C SER A 85 -11.99 -26.91 -26.93
N PHE A 86 -12.64 -28.06 -26.75
CA PHE A 86 -13.84 -28.30 -25.96
C PHE A 86 -13.79 -27.74 -24.53
N SER A 87 -14.57 -26.71 -24.25
CA SER A 87 -15.25 -26.52 -22.95
C SER A 87 -16.43 -25.62 -23.24
N VAL A 88 -17.66 -26.10 -23.10
CA VAL A 88 -18.87 -25.29 -23.33
C VAL A 88 -18.95 -24.23 -22.23
N PRO A 89 -18.80 -22.92 -22.51
CA PRO A 89 -19.12 -21.89 -21.55
C PRO A 89 -20.59 -21.53 -21.74
N LEU A 90 -21.38 -21.71 -20.70
CA LEU A 90 -22.72 -21.16 -20.62
C LEU A 90 -22.63 -19.65 -20.94
N PRO A 91 -23.48 -19.08 -21.82
CA PRO A 91 -23.41 -17.67 -22.18
C PRO A 91 -23.78 -16.82 -20.97
N SER A 92 -22.79 -16.45 -20.17
CA SER A 92 -22.94 -15.35 -19.22
C SER A 92 -23.10 -14.07 -20.04
N PRO A 93 -24.09 -13.22 -19.75
CA PRO A 93 -24.24 -11.96 -20.46
C PRO A 93 -22.93 -11.19 -20.35
N LYS A 94 -22.41 -10.73 -21.50
CA LYS A 94 -21.22 -9.87 -21.62
C LYS A 94 -21.41 -8.63 -20.75
N ALA A 95 -21.08 -8.74 -19.48
CA ALA A 95 -20.89 -7.59 -18.62
C ALA A 95 -19.68 -6.88 -19.21
N LYS A 96 -19.87 -5.66 -19.69
CA LYS A 96 -18.76 -4.74 -19.93
C LYS A 96 -18.04 -4.65 -18.58
N GLU A 97 -16.92 -5.33 -18.42
CA GLU A 97 -16.15 -5.26 -17.19
C GLU A 97 -15.68 -3.83 -17.02
N SER A 98 -16.41 -3.10 -16.21
CA SER A 98 -16.09 -1.73 -15.87
C SER A 98 -14.79 -1.77 -15.08
N ILE A 99 -13.74 -1.16 -15.63
CA ILE A 99 -12.46 -0.98 -14.94
C ILE A 99 -12.74 -0.40 -13.55
N ILE A 100 -12.34 -1.13 -12.51
CA ILE A 100 -12.54 -0.70 -11.12
C ILE A 100 -11.57 0.46 -10.84
N LYS A 101 -12.09 1.56 -10.30
CA LYS A 101 -11.27 2.68 -9.88
C LYS A 101 -10.43 2.27 -8.68
N ASP A 102 -9.26 2.87 -8.55
CA ASP A 102 -8.39 2.73 -7.38
C ASP A 102 -9.09 2.88 -6.03
N GLU A 103 -10.00 3.86 -5.93
CA GLU A 103 -10.77 4.14 -4.71
C GLU A 103 -11.74 3.00 -4.37
N ASP A 104 -12.12 2.18 -5.37
CA ASP A 104 -13.14 1.13 -5.32
C ASP A 104 -12.55 -0.28 -5.21
N LEU A 105 -11.21 -0.40 -5.16
CA LEU A 105 -10.54 -1.68 -4.92
C LEU A 105 -10.86 -2.22 -3.52
N THR A 106 -10.81 -3.54 -3.38
CA THR A 106 -10.72 -4.17 -2.07
C THR A 106 -9.31 -4.02 -1.50
N TRP A 107 -9.16 -4.18 -0.17
CA TRP A 107 -7.83 -4.13 0.45
C TRP A 107 -6.89 -5.19 -0.12
N GLY A 108 -7.37 -6.43 -0.29
CA GLY A 108 -6.57 -7.52 -0.87
C GLY A 108 -6.15 -7.26 -2.32
N GLN A 109 -7.04 -6.67 -3.14
CA GLN A 109 -6.70 -6.26 -4.50
C GLN A 109 -5.63 -5.17 -4.50
N PHE A 110 -5.74 -4.19 -3.60
CA PHE A 110 -4.73 -3.15 -3.45
C PHE A 110 -3.36 -3.76 -3.12
N THR A 111 -3.26 -4.57 -2.04
CA THR A 111 -2.00 -5.20 -1.59
C THR A 111 -1.38 -6.11 -2.63
N GLN A 112 -2.20 -6.71 -3.49
CA GLN A 112 -1.74 -7.50 -4.63
C GLN A 112 -1.22 -6.64 -5.78
N ALA A 113 -1.93 -5.56 -6.12
CA ALA A 113 -1.72 -4.78 -7.32
C ALA A 113 -0.50 -3.85 -7.24
N HIS A 114 -0.29 -3.16 -6.10
CA HIS A 114 0.77 -2.15 -6.02
C HIS A 114 2.21 -2.70 -6.21
N PRO A 115 2.61 -3.87 -5.67
CA PRO A 115 3.97 -4.37 -5.90
C PRO A 115 4.17 -4.78 -7.37
N ARG A 116 3.14 -5.34 -8.00
CA ARG A 116 3.14 -5.70 -9.43
C ARG A 116 3.24 -4.47 -10.32
N MET A 117 2.52 -3.40 -10.00
CA MET A 117 2.63 -2.14 -10.72
C MET A 117 4.03 -1.53 -10.57
N ALA A 118 4.61 -1.55 -9.36
CA ALA A 118 5.95 -1.04 -9.13
C ALA A 118 7.01 -1.79 -9.96
N ALA A 119 6.92 -3.12 -10.03
CA ALA A 119 7.78 -3.93 -10.89
C ALA A 119 7.61 -3.55 -12.37
N ALA A 120 6.36 -3.48 -12.84
CA ALA A 120 6.06 -3.12 -14.24
C ALA A 120 6.53 -1.69 -14.61
N MET A 121 6.48 -0.74 -13.66
CA MET A 121 7.00 0.61 -13.87
C MET A 121 8.51 0.59 -14.14
N ARG A 122 9.28 -0.18 -13.35
CA ARG A 122 10.73 -0.34 -13.55
C ARG A 122 11.04 -0.98 -14.90
N GLU A 123 10.32 -2.04 -15.26
CA GLU A 123 10.47 -2.71 -16.56
C GLU A 123 10.12 -1.79 -17.75
N CYS A 124 9.16 -0.88 -17.57
CA CYS A 124 8.80 0.13 -18.57
C CYS A 124 9.76 1.35 -18.57
N GLY A 125 10.87 1.29 -17.85
CA GLY A 125 11.90 2.32 -17.80
C GLY A 125 11.47 3.62 -17.13
N TRP A 126 10.50 3.59 -16.20
CA TRP A 126 10.18 4.78 -15.41
C TRP A 126 11.42 5.24 -14.64
N PRO A 127 11.64 6.55 -14.46
CA PRO A 127 12.70 7.04 -13.59
C PRO A 127 12.58 6.41 -12.19
N GLU A 128 13.69 5.89 -11.66
CA GLU A 128 13.68 5.14 -10.39
C GLU A 128 13.09 5.99 -9.25
N GLU A 129 13.40 7.28 -9.20
CA GLU A 129 12.84 8.23 -8.23
C GLU A 129 11.31 8.24 -8.24
N ARG A 130 10.68 8.15 -9.41
CA ARG A 130 9.20 8.14 -9.55
C ARG A 130 8.60 6.83 -9.09
N ALA A 131 9.23 5.70 -9.44
CA ALA A 131 8.80 4.39 -8.97
C ALA A 131 8.94 4.29 -7.45
N GLN A 132 10.08 4.73 -6.90
CA GLN A 132 10.36 4.72 -5.47
C GLN A 132 9.39 5.62 -4.70
N THR A 133 9.08 6.81 -5.22
CA THR A 133 8.09 7.71 -4.61
C THR A 133 6.72 7.05 -4.43
N LEU A 134 6.25 6.27 -5.40
CA LEU A 134 5.00 5.51 -5.27
C LEU A 134 5.13 4.31 -4.33
N ILE A 135 6.26 3.61 -4.35
CA ILE A 135 6.54 2.52 -3.42
C ILE A 135 6.48 3.03 -1.97
N ASP A 136 7.19 4.11 -1.66
CA ASP A 136 7.23 4.71 -0.32
C ASP A 136 5.82 5.16 0.10
N PHE A 137 5.04 5.71 -0.83
CA PHE A 137 3.66 6.09 -0.60
C PHE A 137 2.77 4.90 -0.23
N TRP A 138 2.82 3.81 -0.98
CA TRP A 138 2.04 2.60 -0.68
C TRP A 138 2.49 1.94 0.62
N MET A 139 3.80 1.87 0.88
CA MET A 139 4.33 1.38 2.14
C MET A 139 3.84 2.21 3.33
N ALA A 140 3.77 3.54 3.20
CA ALA A 140 3.22 4.41 4.24
C ALA A 140 1.73 4.14 4.51
N ILE A 141 0.95 3.79 3.49
CA ILE A 141 -0.45 3.39 3.65
C ILE A 141 -0.57 2.06 4.39
N GLU A 142 0.20 1.04 3.97
CA GLU A 142 0.15 -0.30 4.54
C GLU A 142 0.63 -0.34 5.99
N SER A 143 1.64 0.47 6.33
CA SER A 143 2.20 0.58 7.68
C SER A 143 1.38 1.49 8.61
N SER A 144 0.27 2.06 8.14
CA SER A 144 -0.56 2.92 8.99
C SER A 144 -1.36 2.09 10.01
N ASP A 145 -1.52 2.63 11.22
CA ASP A 145 -2.37 2.01 12.25
C ASP A 145 -3.81 1.77 11.77
N TRP A 146 -4.26 2.58 10.80
CA TRP A 146 -5.59 2.51 10.18
C TRP A 146 -5.79 1.25 9.33
N CYS A 147 -4.71 0.62 8.88
CA CYS A 147 -4.75 -0.69 8.24
C CYS A 147 -5.11 -1.79 9.27
N HIS A 148 -4.75 -1.60 10.53
CA HIS A 148 -4.84 -2.61 11.58
C HIS A 148 -5.94 -2.35 12.62
N ASP A 149 -6.61 -1.20 12.57
CA ASP A 149 -7.60 -0.77 13.58
C ASP A 149 -8.94 -1.54 13.56
N GLY A 150 -9.07 -2.56 12.71
CA GLY A 150 -10.28 -3.37 12.55
C GLY A 150 -11.48 -2.65 11.91
N SER A 151 -11.41 -1.34 11.69
CA SER A 151 -12.50 -0.54 11.13
C SER A 151 -12.53 -0.65 9.61
N SER A 152 -13.65 -1.15 9.07
CA SER A 152 -13.89 -1.15 7.62
C SER A 152 -13.82 0.27 7.02
N HIS A 153 -14.24 1.28 7.77
CA HIS A 153 -14.19 2.68 7.36
C HIS A 153 -12.77 3.22 7.26
N SER A 154 -11.84 2.77 8.12
CA SER A 154 -10.44 3.22 8.10
C SER A 154 -9.71 2.66 6.89
N LYS A 155 -9.80 1.35 6.63
CA LYS A 155 -9.27 0.74 5.39
C LYS A 155 -9.89 1.36 4.14
N ARG A 156 -11.20 1.61 4.15
CA ARG A 156 -11.88 2.29 3.04
C ARG A 156 -11.38 3.72 2.84
N ALA A 157 -11.14 4.46 3.93
CA ALA A 157 -10.59 5.81 3.85
C ALA A 157 -9.17 5.82 3.26
N LEU A 158 -8.33 4.85 3.63
CA LEU A 158 -6.99 4.67 3.06
C LEU A 158 -7.05 4.41 1.54
N LEU A 159 -7.94 3.54 1.07
CA LEU A 159 -8.10 3.24 -0.37
C LEU A 159 -8.57 4.47 -1.17
N ILE A 160 -9.56 5.20 -0.63
CA ILE A 160 -10.01 6.46 -1.24
C ILE A 160 -8.88 7.49 -1.29
N TYR A 161 -8.15 7.62 -0.18
CA TYR A 161 -7.00 8.51 -0.09
C TYR A 161 -5.94 8.15 -1.12
N GLN A 162 -5.59 6.86 -1.25
CA GLN A 162 -4.59 6.41 -2.21
C GLN A 162 -4.98 6.74 -3.64
N GLY A 163 -6.21 6.40 -4.05
CA GLY A 163 -6.68 6.66 -5.40
C GLY A 163 -6.66 8.14 -5.76
N ARG A 164 -7.09 9.01 -4.84
CA ARG A 164 -7.09 10.46 -5.06
C ARG A 164 -5.68 11.04 -5.13
N VAL A 165 -4.83 10.69 -4.18
CA VAL A 165 -3.46 11.22 -4.09
C VAL A 165 -2.61 10.73 -5.25
N ARG A 166 -2.71 9.45 -5.64
CA ARG A 166 -2.00 8.90 -6.80
C ARG A 166 -2.42 9.57 -8.10
N LYS A 167 -3.73 9.78 -8.30
CA LYS A 167 -4.26 10.47 -9.47
C LYS A 167 -3.81 11.94 -9.53
N PHE A 168 -3.85 12.63 -8.38
CA PHE A 168 -3.35 14.00 -8.27
C PHE A 168 -1.85 14.08 -8.57
N TRP A 169 -1.04 13.22 -7.94
CA TRP A 169 0.39 13.13 -8.17
C TRP A 169 0.69 12.88 -9.64
N HIS A 170 0.05 11.88 -10.27
CA HIS A 170 0.24 11.57 -11.69
C HIS A 170 -0.06 12.77 -12.60
N SER A 171 -1.12 13.52 -12.30
CA SER A 171 -1.48 14.74 -13.05
C SER A 171 -0.43 15.84 -12.88
N ALA A 172 0.32 15.82 -11.78
CA ALA A 172 1.37 16.78 -11.47
C ALA A 172 2.77 16.36 -11.92
N VAL A 173 3.01 15.10 -12.35
CA VAL A 173 4.34 14.53 -12.68
C VAL A 173 5.17 15.32 -13.71
N GLY A 174 4.54 16.20 -14.50
CA GLY A 174 5.21 17.12 -15.42
C GLY A 174 5.58 18.50 -14.84
N MET A 175 5.19 18.78 -13.60
CA MET A 175 5.42 20.06 -12.93
C MET A 175 6.58 19.96 -11.93
N PRO A 176 7.37 21.02 -11.71
CA PRO A 176 8.41 21.06 -10.69
C PRO A 176 7.88 20.81 -9.26
N SER A 177 6.57 21.00 -9.03
CA SER A 177 5.91 20.75 -7.74
C SER A 177 5.50 19.29 -7.51
N ALA A 178 5.83 18.37 -8.42
CA ALA A 178 5.44 16.94 -8.32
C ALA A 178 6.17 16.17 -7.20
N PHE A 179 7.17 16.78 -6.58
CA PHE A 179 8.20 16.10 -5.81
C PHE A 179 7.95 16.24 -4.32
N SER A 180 6.97 15.50 -3.79
CA SER A 180 7.00 14.93 -2.43
C SER A 180 5.67 14.23 -2.11
N LEU A 181 5.61 12.91 -2.29
CA LEU A 181 4.57 12.07 -1.67
C LEU A 181 4.80 11.61 -0.20
N PRO A 182 5.91 11.90 0.52
CA PRO A 182 6.08 11.31 1.85
C PRO A 182 5.58 12.24 2.97
N LYS A 183 4.33 11.99 3.37
CA LYS A 183 3.77 11.98 4.74
C LYS A 183 2.27 11.80 4.56
N LEU A 184 1.67 10.79 5.20
CA LEU A 184 0.21 10.64 5.16
C LEU A 184 -0.44 11.95 5.63
N ASN A 185 -1.25 12.55 4.77
CA ASN A 185 -1.99 13.76 5.12
C ASN A 185 -3.16 13.36 6.03
N GLN A 186 -2.86 13.31 7.32
CA GLN A 186 -3.80 12.88 8.36
C GLN A 186 -5.09 13.69 8.35
N LYS A 187 -5.00 14.99 8.05
CA LYS A 187 -6.17 15.87 7.94
C LYS A 187 -7.10 15.43 6.81
N LEU A 188 -6.55 15.08 5.65
CA LEU A 188 -7.34 14.58 4.52
C LEU A 188 -7.93 13.19 4.83
N LEU A 189 -7.16 12.29 5.45
CA LEU A 189 -7.65 10.97 5.87
C LEU A 189 -8.81 11.05 6.86
N LEU A 190 -8.69 11.87 7.90
CA LEU A 190 -9.76 12.13 8.88
C LEU A 190 -11.01 12.70 8.21
N LYS A 191 -10.83 13.64 7.27
CA LYS A 191 -11.94 14.19 6.48
C LYS A 191 -12.65 13.11 5.67
N ILE A 192 -11.90 12.24 4.99
CA ILE A 192 -12.47 11.13 4.21
C ILE A 192 -13.24 10.17 5.13
N ARG A 193 -12.65 9.75 6.26
CA ARG A 193 -13.31 8.85 7.21
C ARG A 193 -14.57 9.45 7.80
N GLY A 194 -14.55 10.71 8.20
CA GLY A 194 -15.74 11.41 8.70
C GLY A 194 -16.87 11.45 7.66
N GLN A 195 -16.53 11.68 6.38
CA GLN A 195 -17.51 11.61 5.29
C GLN A 195 -18.10 10.21 5.11
N LEU A 196 -17.33 9.15 5.31
CA LEU A 196 -17.83 7.77 5.23
C LEU A 196 -18.80 7.45 6.37
N ILE A 197 -18.46 7.83 7.60
CA ILE A 197 -19.30 7.61 8.79
C ILE A 197 -20.61 8.38 8.67
N ASN A 198 -20.56 9.66 8.26
CA ASN A 198 -21.78 10.46 8.12
C ASN A 198 -22.72 9.91 7.04
N LYS A 199 -22.16 9.36 5.96
CA LYS A 199 -22.94 8.73 4.88
C LYS A 199 -23.63 7.46 5.35
N SER A 200 -22.96 6.58 6.11
CA SER A 200 -23.60 5.36 6.62
C SER A 200 -24.74 5.68 7.59
N SER A 201 -24.57 6.65 8.50
CA SER A 201 -25.63 7.07 9.43
C SER A 201 -26.83 7.72 8.73
N THR A 202 -26.61 8.44 7.64
CA THR A 202 -27.70 9.08 6.87
C THR A 202 -28.52 8.04 6.11
N SER A 203 -27.87 7.04 5.49
CA SER A 203 -28.56 5.95 4.80
C SER A 203 -29.41 5.10 5.74
N GLU A 204 -28.92 4.86 6.96
CA GLU A 204 -29.66 4.13 8.00
C GLU A 204 -30.93 4.91 8.43
N SER A 205 -30.79 6.22 8.65
CA SER A 205 -31.91 7.09 9.03
C SER A 205 -32.94 7.29 7.91
N ALA A 206 -32.54 7.18 6.64
CA ALA A 206 -33.45 7.24 5.50
C ALA A 206 -34.25 5.95 5.34
N SER A 207 -33.62 4.79 5.57
CA SER A 207 -34.26 3.48 5.46
C SER A 207 -35.33 3.28 6.55
N VAL A 208 -35.10 3.77 7.76
CA VAL A 208 -36.05 3.69 8.88
C VAL A 208 -37.33 4.50 8.62
N LYS A 209 -37.24 5.60 7.86
CA LYS A 209 -38.41 6.44 7.54
C LYS A 209 -39.28 5.90 6.41
N GLN A 210 -38.82 4.89 5.68
CA GLN A 210 -39.53 4.32 4.52
C GLN A 210 -40.29 3.04 4.86
N VAL A 211 -40.15 2.53 6.09
CA VAL A 211 -40.82 1.34 6.62
C VAL A 211 -41.98 1.71 7.57
N CYS A 212 -42.17 3.00 7.87
CA CYS A 212 -43.31 3.50 8.65
C CYS A 212 -44.39 4.11 7.75
#